data_AF-A0A958QD98-F1
#
_entry.id   AF-A0A958QD98-F1
#
_cell.length_a   1.000
_cell.length_b   1.000
_cell.length_c   1.000
_cell.angle_alpha   90.00
_cell.angle_beta   90.00
_cell.angle_gamma   90.00
#
_symmetry.space_group_name_H-M   'P 1'
#
loop_
_entity.id
_entity.type
_entity.pdbx_description
1 polymer ?
#
loop_
_entity_poly.entity_id
_entity_poly.type
_entity_poly.pdbx_seq_one_letter_code
_entity_poly.pdbx_strand_id
1 'polypeptide(L)'
;MTINEPVTVVTNWMITGVSWVLAVRLWRQLKGSARVIPGRKWALALLFLGMASLFGGLHHGLDTSVRPVGLGGGDLFWQLTMLSIGLVSYLIVTGTGQAVLPEKWWPLLLIVSTVKLIAYVMLALPEGAFYLAILDYASAMVLVVLFSGIGFWQSRLRAAPWMVMGVTISFVAAGIQQSGWGLHQHFNHNDVYHTIQIFGVFCFYRGAQRFY
;
A
#
# COMPACT_ATOMS: atom_id res chain seq x y z
N MET A 1 5.41 30.89 -5.66
CA MET A 1 5.42 29.41 -5.77
C MET A 1 3.99 28.97 -6.00
N THR A 2 3.70 28.37 -7.15
CA THR A 2 2.41 27.76 -7.47
C THR A 2 2.49 26.26 -7.21
N ILE A 3 1.51 25.69 -6.50
CA ILE A 3 1.38 24.24 -6.34
C ILE A 3 0.63 23.73 -7.56
N ASN A 4 1.18 22.73 -8.26
CA ASN A 4 0.62 22.25 -9.54
C ASN A 4 -0.73 21.55 -9.35
N GLU A 5 -0.83 20.68 -8.35
CA GLU A 5 -2.06 19.93 -8.05
C GLU A 5 -2.41 20.03 -6.55
N PRO A 6 -2.92 21.17 -6.07
CA PRO A 6 -3.08 21.40 -4.64
C PRO A 6 -4.03 20.42 -3.96
N VAL A 7 -5.09 19.97 -4.66
CA VAL A 7 -6.04 19.00 -4.10
C VAL A 7 -5.43 17.59 -4.07
N THR A 8 -4.67 17.20 -5.08
CA THR A 8 -3.94 15.92 -5.10
C THR A 8 -2.92 15.84 -3.96
N VAL A 9 -2.24 16.96 -3.65
CA VAL A 9 -1.33 17.05 -2.50
C VAL A 9 -2.08 16.83 -1.18
N VAL A 10 -3.19 17.53 -0.99
CA VAL A 10 -4.01 17.42 0.23
C VAL A 10 -4.55 16.00 0.41
N THR A 11 -5.10 15.41 -0.65
CA THR A 11 -5.67 14.06 -0.60
C THR A 11 -4.61 12.99 -0.36
N ASN A 12 -3.40 13.15 -0.92
CA ASN A 12 -2.24 12.34 -0.55
C ASN A 12 -1.91 12.44 0.94
N TRP A 13 -1.81 13.65 1.49
CA TRP A 13 -1.44 13.83 2.89
C TRP A 13 -2.54 13.39 3.86
N MET A 14 -3.81 13.39 3.45
CA MET A 14 -4.89 12.74 4.20
C MET A 14 -4.65 11.23 4.33
N ILE A 15 -4.29 10.54 3.25
CA ILE A 15 -3.89 9.12 3.31
C ILE A 15 -2.67 8.94 4.21
N THR A 16 -1.66 9.82 4.13
CA THR A 16 -0.49 9.78 5.01
C THR A 16 -0.91 9.81 6.48
N GLY A 17 -1.69 10.83 6.87
CA GLY A 17 -2.15 11.00 8.24
C GLY A 17 -2.98 9.81 8.73
N VAL A 18 -3.98 9.38 7.95
CA VAL A 18 -4.82 8.23 8.31
C VAL A 18 -3.97 6.96 8.46
N SER A 19 -3.11 6.66 7.49
CA SER A 19 -2.31 5.43 7.49
C SER A 19 -1.36 5.39 8.67
N TRP A 20 -0.69 6.49 9.02
CA TRP A 20 0.21 6.56 10.17
C TRP A 20 -0.54 6.47 11.51
N VAL A 21 -1.69 7.14 11.64
CA VAL A 21 -2.52 7.01 12.85
C VAL A 21 -2.95 5.56 13.05
N LEU A 22 -3.41 4.89 11.98
CA LEU A 22 -3.82 3.49 12.04
C LEU A 22 -2.65 2.54 12.26
N ALA A 23 -1.47 2.81 11.68
CA ALA A 23 -0.24 2.06 11.91
C ALA A 23 0.15 2.07 13.40
N VAL A 24 0.18 3.27 14.02
CA VAL A 24 0.51 3.43 15.44
C VAL A 24 -0.53 2.77 16.34
N ARG A 25 -1.82 2.91 16.02
CA ARG A 25 -2.91 2.25 16.76
C ARG A 25 -2.78 0.74 16.70
N LEU A 26 -2.55 0.18 15.51
CA LEU A 26 -2.35 -1.25 15.32
C LEU A 26 -1.12 -1.74 16.09
N TRP A 27 0.01 -1.04 15.97
CA TRP A 27 1.24 -1.39 16.68
C TRP A 27 1.06 -1.45 18.20
N ARG A 28 0.33 -0.48 18.77
CA ARG A 28 0.06 -0.43 20.22
C ARG A 28 -0.83 -1.58 20.68
N GLN A 29 -1.83 -1.98 19.89
CA GLN A 29 -2.73 -3.08 20.22
C GLN A 29 -2.04 -4.45 20.19
N LEU A 30 -0.93 -4.58 19.46
CA LEU A 30 -0.18 -5.84 19.35
C LEU A 30 0.73 -6.12 20.56
N LYS A 31 0.88 -5.18 21.51
CA LYS A 31 1.68 -5.41 22.72
C LYS A 31 1.08 -6.55 23.55
N GLY A 32 1.79 -7.69 23.63
CA GLY A 32 1.41 -8.84 24.45
C GLY A 32 0.63 -9.97 23.74
N SER A 33 0.47 -9.94 22.42
CA SER A 33 -0.24 -10.98 21.66
C SER A 33 0.69 -12.07 21.10
N ALA A 34 0.24 -13.32 20.96
CA ALA A 34 1.01 -14.41 20.35
C ALA A 34 1.14 -14.29 18.81
N ARG A 35 0.27 -13.51 18.14
CA ARG A 35 0.29 -13.30 16.66
C ARG A 35 0.84 -11.93 16.26
N VAL A 36 1.84 -11.48 17.01
CA VAL A 36 2.51 -10.17 16.84
C VAL A 36 3.11 -9.97 15.44
N ILE A 37 3.64 -11.03 14.82
CA ILE A 37 4.41 -10.90 13.57
C ILE A 37 3.54 -10.42 12.40
N PRO A 38 2.42 -11.10 12.02
CA PRO A 38 1.52 -10.62 10.98
C PRO A 38 1.02 -9.19 11.20
N GLY A 39 0.57 -8.89 12.42
CA GLY A 39 0.05 -7.58 12.75
C GLY A 39 1.11 -6.48 12.64
N ARG A 40 2.35 -6.74 13.08
CA ARG A 40 3.46 -5.78 12.97
C ARG A 40 3.82 -5.50 11.52
N LYS A 41 3.81 -6.53 10.66
CA LYS A 41 4.02 -6.33 9.22
C LYS A 41 2.94 -5.46 8.59
N TRP A 42 1.68 -5.65 8.95
CA TRP A 42 0.60 -4.77 8.50
C TRP A 42 0.70 -3.35 9.05
N ALA A 43 1.14 -3.17 10.30
CA ALA A 43 1.41 -1.84 10.84
C ALA A 43 2.56 -1.14 10.09
N LEU A 44 3.62 -1.87 9.74
CA LEU A 44 4.68 -1.35 8.88
C LEU A 44 4.17 -1.07 7.47
N ALA A 45 3.30 -1.92 6.92
CA ALA A 45 2.70 -1.68 5.60
C ALA A 45 1.89 -0.37 5.60
N LEU A 46 1.11 -0.11 6.65
CA LEU A 46 0.38 1.16 6.81
C LEU A 46 1.35 2.35 6.96
N LEU A 47 2.48 2.18 7.65
CA LEU A 47 3.51 3.22 7.73
C LEU A 47 4.07 3.54 6.35
N PHE A 48 4.51 2.53 5.59
CA PHE A 48 5.06 2.71 4.25
C PHE A 48 4.02 3.18 3.23
N LEU A 49 2.75 2.82 3.39
CA LEU A 49 1.67 3.38 2.57
C LEU A 49 1.55 4.88 2.81
N GLY A 50 1.65 5.32 4.06
CA GLY A 50 1.70 6.75 4.38
C GLY A 50 2.95 7.45 3.83
N MET A 51 4.10 6.77 3.82
CA MET A 51 5.34 7.28 3.18
C MET A 51 5.17 7.42 1.66
N ALA A 52 4.59 6.41 1.00
CA ALA A 52 4.30 6.46 -0.43
C ALA A 52 3.42 7.66 -0.76
N SER A 53 2.35 7.85 0.01
CA SER A 53 1.44 8.97 -0.15
C SER A 53 2.08 10.34 0.18
N LEU A 54 2.97 10.39 1.16
CA LEU A 54 3.68 11.62 1.52
C LEU A 54 4.57 12.09 0.35
N PHE A 55 5.40 11.19 -0.17
CA PHE A 55 6.29 11.49 -1.28
C PHE A 55 5.54 11.68 -2.60
N GLY A 56 4.43 10.96 -2.81
CA GLY A 56 3.53 11.18 -3.94
C GLY A 56 2.94 12.59 -3.91
N GLY A 57 2.50 13.06 -2.73
CA GLY A 57 2.07 14.44 -2.53
C GLY A 57 3.18 15.45 -2.84
N LEU A 58 4.43 15.21 -2.40
CA LEU A 58 5.56 16.08 -2.75
C LEU A 58 5.85 16.10 -4.26
N HIS A 59 5.75 14.94 -4.92
CA HIS A 59 5.85 14.83 -6.37
C HIS A 59 4.75 15.64 -7.08
N HIS A 60 3.49 15.54 -6.68
CA HIS A 60 2.40 16.33 -7.30
C HIS A 60 2.48 17.83 -6.99
N GLY A 61 3.02 18.20 -5.82
CA GLY A 61 3.00 19.57 -5.34
C GLY A 61 4.15 20.44 -5.84
N LEU A 62 5.35 19.88 -5.96
CA LEU A 62 6.55 20.63 -6.30
C LEU A 62 6.73 20.77 -7.81
N ASP A 63 7.24 21.93 -8.25
CA ASP A 63 7.66 22.15 -9.64
C ASP A 63 8.83 21.22 -10.00
N THR A 64 8.84 20.66 -11.20
CA THR A 64 9.91 19.77 -11.71
C THR A 64 11.30 20.39 -11.63
N SER A 65 11.42 21.71 -11.73
CA SER A 65 12.69 22.44 -11.67
C SER A 65 13.35 22.45 -10.28
N VAL A 66 12.58 22.18 -9.21
CA VAL A 66 13.09 22.19 -7.82
C VAL A 66 13.12 20.80 -7.19
N ARG A 67 12.74 19.75 -7.92
CA ARG A 67 12.73 18.39 -7.38
C ARG A 67 14.14 17.82 -7.32
N PRO A 68 14.52 17.17 -6.20
CA PRO A 68 15.84 16.53 -6.10
C PRO A 68 15.98 15.40 -7.12
N VAL A 69 17.18 15.29 -7.68
CA VAL A 69 17.55 14.20 -8.59
C VAL A 69 17.80 12.93 -7.78
N GLY A 70 17.13 11.84 -8.16
CA GLY A 70 17.28 10.50 -7.61
C GLY A 70 18.18 9.61 -8.47
N LEU A 71 18.02 8.30 -8.31
CA LEU A 71 18.77 7.27 -9.05
C LEU A 71 18.50 7.40 -10.55
N GLY A 72 19.52 7.20 -11.39
CA GLY A 72 19.34 7.21 -12.85
C GLY A 72 18.89 8.56 -13.44
N GLY A 73 18.93 9.65 -12.67
CA GLY A 73 18.49 10.98 -13.13
C GLY A 73 16.99 11.27 -12.96
N GLY A 74 16.22 10.34 -12.38
CA GLY A 74 14.78 10.50 -12.16
C GLY A 74 14.42 11.37 -10.95
N ASP A 75 13.13 11.64 -10.76
CA ASP A 75 12.61 12.38 -9.60
C ASP A 75 12.72 11.56 -8.31
N LEU A 76 13.47 12.07 -7.33
CA LEU A 76 13.70 11.39 -6.04
C LEU A 76 12.38 11.09 -5.30
N PHE A 77 11.43 12.03 -5.27
CA PHE A 77 10.17 11.82 -4.53
C PHE A 77 9.31 10.77 -5.21
N TRP A 78 9.33 10.69 -6.53
CA TRP A 78 8.67 9.61 -7.25
C TRP A 78 9.31 8.25 -6.95
N GLN A 79 10.64 8.18 -6.91
CA GLN A 79 11.33 6.94 -6.56
C GLN A 79 11.08 6.49 -5.13
N LEU A 80 11.05 7.42 -4.18
CA LEU A 80 10.69 7.12 -2.79
C LEU A 80 9.23 6.66 -2.67
N THR A 81 8.33 7.20 -3.50
CA THR A 81 6.94 6.73 -3.62
C THR A 81 6.92 5.28 -4.10
N MET A 82 7.59 4.99 -5.21
CA MET A 82 7.65 3.65 -5.80
C MET A 82 8.29 2.62 -4.86
N LEU A 83 9.43 2.95 -4.25
CA LEU A 83 10.08 2.08 -3.25
C LEU A 83 9.15 1.77 -2.08
N SER A 84 8.43 2.79 -1.58
CA SER A 84 7.47 2.61 -0.50
C SER A 84 6.32 1.68 -0.92
N ILE A 85 5.79 1.81 -2.15
CA ILE A 85 4.77 0.89 -2.70
C ILE A 85 5.29 -0.55 -2.74
N GLY A 86 6.51 -0.78 -3.21
CA GLY A 86 7.13 -2.11 -3.20
C GLY A 86 7.25 -2.70 -1.79
N LEU A 87 7.64 -1.88 -0.81
CA LEU A 87 7.72 -2.30 0.59
C LEU A 87 6.33 -2.62 1.18
N VAL A 88 5.29 -1.84 0.84
CA VAL A 88 3.89 -2.16 1.19
C VAL A 88 3.52 -3.55 0.66
N SER A 89 3.74 -3.77 -0.63
CA SER A 89 3.47 -5.02 -1.33
C SER A 89 4.16 -6.23 -0.68
N TYR A 90 5.44 -6.12 -0.34
CA TYR A 90 6.17 -7.14 0.41
C TYR A 90 5.54 -7.42 1.79
N LEU A 91 5.20 -6.36 2.53
CA LEU A 91 4.72 -6.46 3.90
C LEU A 91 3.29 -7.04 3.97
N ILE A 92 2.39 -6.65 3.07
CA ILE A 92 1.01 -7.17 3.06
C ILE A 92 0.97 -8.65 2.66
N VAL A 93 1.79 -9.06 1.69
CA VAL A 93 1.87 -10.47 1.25
C VAL A 93 2.45 -11.32 2.37
N THR A 94 3.62 -10.95 2.90
CA THR A 94 4.27 -11.76 3.92
C THR A 94 3.53 -11.70 5.26
N GLY A 95 2.93 -10.56 5.62
CA GLY A 95 2.09 -10.43 6.82
C GLY A 95 0.85 -11.30 6.75
N THR A 96 0.11 -11.26 5.64
CA THR A 96 -1.11 -12.08 5.47
C THR A 96 -0.77 -13.55 5.34
N GLY A 97 0.26 -13.89 4.57
CA GLY A 97 0.71 -15.28 4.41
C GLY A 97 1.13 -15.90 5.75
N GLN A 98 1.91 -15.19 6.58
CA GLN A 98 2.30 -15.69 7.91
C GLN A 98 1.14 -15.77 8.91
N ALA A 99 0.02 -15.08 8.66
CA ALA A 99 -1.18 -15.21 9.49
C ALA A 99 -1.96 -16.51 9.22
N VAL A 100 -1.70 -17.16 8.08
CA VAL A 100 -2.50 -18.27 7.56
C VAL A 100 -1.65 -19.53 7.38
N LEU A 101 -0.44 -19.40 6.85
CA LEU A 101 0.41 -20.52 6.50
C LEU A 101 1.16 -21.07 7.74
N PRO A 102 1.32 -22.40 7.84
CA PRO A 102 2.20 -23.02 8.82
C PRO A 102 3.65 -22.50 8.74
N GLU A 103 4.34 -22.43 9.87
CA GLU A 103 5.70 -21.85 9.99
C GLU A 103 6.72 -22.47 9.03
N LYS A 104 6.59 -23.77 8.70
CA LYS A 104 7.45 -24.45 7.72
C LYS A 104 7.47 -23.81 6.34
N TRP A 105 6.43 -23.05 5.96
CA TRP A 105 6.32 -22.37 4.67
C TRP A 105 6.78 -20.92 4.70
N TRP A 106 7.08 -20.36 5.88
CA TRP A 106 7.50 -18.97 6.01
C TRP A 106 8.79 -18.65 5.25
N PRO A 107 9.85 -19.50 5.26
CA PRO A 107 11.06 -19.20 4.50
C PRO A 107 10.79 -19.05 3.00
N LEU A 108 10.00 -19.95 2.42
CA LEU A 108 9.63 -19.88 1.01
C LEU A 108 8.84 -18.61 0.68
N LEU A 109 7.84 -18.28 1.50
CA LEU A 109 7.05 -17.05 1.36
C LEU A 109 7.94 -15.80 1.40
N LEU A 110 8.88 -15.74 2.35
CA LEU A 110 9.81 -14.63 2.48
C LEU A 110 10.75 -14.54 1.28
N ILE A 111 11.36 -15.66 0.84
CA ILE A 111 12.26 -15.70 -0.32
C ILE A 111 11.53 -15.21 -1.58
N VAL A 112 10.36 -15.77 -1.88
CA VAL A 112 9.59 -15.40 -3.08
C VAL A 112 9.19 -13.92 -3.03
N SER A 113 8.74 -13.42 -1.88
CA SER A 113 8.36 -12.01 -1.73
C SER A 113 9.56 -11.07 -1.84
N THR A 114 10.73 -11.48 -1.32
CA THR A 114 11.97 -10.72 -1.43
C THR A 114 12.47 -10.68 -2.88
N VAL A 115 12.44 -11.82 -3.59
CA VAL A 115 12.82 -11.87 -5.02
C VAL A 115 11.89 -10.98 -5.85
N LYS A 116 10.57 -11.03 -5.60
CA LYS A 116 9.59 -10.13 -6.21
C LYS A 116 9.92 -8.65 -5.95
N LEU A 117 10.22 -8.28 -4.69
CA LEU A 117 10.59 -6.92 -4.32
C LEU A 117 11.88 -6.46 -5.01
N ILE A 118 12.92 -7.29 -5.04
CA ILE A 118 14.19 -6.97 -5.72
C ILE A 118 13.95 -6.79 -7.21
N ALA A 119 13.23 -7.70 -7.86
CA ALA A 119 12.89 -7.58 -9.27
C ALA A 119 12.11 -6.29 -9.55
N TYR A 120 11.08 -5.99 -8.74
CA TYR A 120 10.35 -4.73 -8.83
C TYR A 120 11.27 -3.51 -8.70
N VAL A 121 12.12 -3.48 -7.67
CA VAL A 121 13.04 -2.36 -7.42
C VAL A 121 13.99 -2.15 -8.59
N MET A 122 14.61 -3.22 -9.09
CA MET A 122 15.58 -3.15 -10.18
C MET A 122 14.95 -2.73 -11.51
N LEU A 123 13.70 -3.14 -11.77
CA LEU A 123 13.02 -2.87 -13.04
C LEU A 123 12.25 -1.53 -13.02
N ALA A 124 11.67 -1.15 -11.89
CA ALA A 124 10.73 -0.03 -11.83
C ALA A 124 11.38 1.30 -11.46
N LEU A 125 12.37 1.32 -10.56
CA LEU A 125 12.95 2.57 -10.04
C LEU A 125 13.83 3.33 -11.05
N PRO A 126 14.67 2.69 -11.89
CA PRO A 126 15.57 3.42 -12.77
C PRO A 126 14.85 4.36 -13.74
N GLU A 127 13.73 3.92 -14.30
CA GLU A 127 12.94 4.69 -15.29
C GLU A 127 11.69 5.35 -14.69
N GLY A 128 11.41 5.12 -13.41
CA GLY A 128 10.15 5.58 -12.79
C GLY A 128 8.90 4.92 -13.38
N ALA A 129 9.04 3.68 -13.89
CA ALA A 129 8.02 2.95 -14.64
C ALA A 129 6.81 2.55 -13.76
N PHE A 130 5.81 3.43 -13.69
CA PHE A 130 4.66 3.25 -12.81
C PHE A 130 3.83 1.99 -13.10
N TYR A 131 3.75 1.55 -14.35
CA TYR A 131 3.02 0.33 -14.71
C TYR A 131 3.59 -0.92 -14.00
N LEU A 132 4.90 -0.95 -13.72
CA LEU A 132 5.51 -2.02 -12.94
C LEU A 132 5.10 -1.94 -11.47
N ALA A 133 4.87 -0.75 -10.93
CA ALA A 133 4.29 -0.60 -9.58
C ALA A 133 2.86 -1.13 -9.54
N ILE A 134 2.07 -0.87 -10.59
CA ILE A 134 0.72 -1.43 -10.76
C ILE A 134 0.75 -2.96 -10.76
N LEU A 135 1.60 -3.57 -11.58
CA LEU A 135 1.74 -5.02 -11.63
C LEU A 135 2.18 -5.60 -10.28
N ASP A 136 3.12 -4.93 -9.61
CA ASP A 136 3.63 -5.34 -8.30
C ASP A 136 2.56 -5.33 -7.21
N TYR A 137 1.85 -4.20 -7.02
CA TYR A 137 0.82 -4.15 -5.98
C TYR A 137 -0.41 -4.98 -6.35
N ALA A 138 -0.81 -5.06 -7.63
CA ALA A 138 -1.97 -5.84 -8.04
C ALA A 138 -1.75 -7.33 -7.77
N SER A 139 -0.58 -7.86 -8.13
CA SER A 139 -0.22 -9.25 -7.80
C SER A 139 -0.16 -9.50 -6.30
N ALA A 140 0.33 -8.54 -5.50
CA ALA A 140 0.29 -8.62 -4.04
C ALA A 140 -1.14 -8.66 -3.49
N MET A 141 -2.06 -7.84 -4.02
CA MET A 141 -3.46 -7.84 -3.59
C MET A 141 -4.18 -9.15 -3.94
N VAL A 142 -3.88 -9.75 -5.09
CA VAL A 142 -4.37 -11.10 -5.43
C VAL A 142 -3.89 -12.12 -4.39
N LEU A 143 -2.61 -12.11 -4.02
CA LEU A 143 -2.08 -13.00 -2.99
C LEU A 143 -2.72 -12.77 -1.61
N VAL A 144 -3.00 -11.51 -1.24
CA VAL A 144 -3.73 -11.18 0.00
C VAL A 144 -5.13 -11.78 -0.01
N VAL A 145 -5.86 -11.70 -1.13
CA VAL A 145 -7.19 -12.33 -1.28
C VAL A 145 -7.07 -13.85 -1.20
N LEU A 146 -6.11 -14.45 -1.89
CA LEU A 146 -5.90 -15.90 -1.88
C LEU A 146 -5.59 -16.42 -0.46
N PHE A 147 -4.64 -15.81 0.25
CA PHE A 147 -4.34 -16.19 1.63
C PHE A 147 -5.53 -15.96 2.57
N SER A 148 -6.22 -14.83 2.43
CA SER A 148 -7.43 -14.56 3.21
C SER A 148 -8.52 -15.59 2.98
N GLY A 149 -8.70 -16.01 1.72
CA GLY A 149 -9.61 -17.10 1.35
C GLY A 149 -9.21 -18.42 2.01
N ILE A 150 -7.95 -18.83 1.88
CA ILE A 150 -7.42 -20.04 2.54
C ILE A 150 -7.68 -19.98 4.06
N GLY A 151 -7.36 -18.86 4.72
CA GLY A 151 -7.59 -18.67 6.14
C GLY A 151 -9.08 -18.73 6.52
N PHE A 152 -9.96 -18.20 5.68
CA PHE A 152 -11.41 -18.30 5.86
C PHE A 152 -11.89 -19.75 5.77
N TRP A 153 -11.45 -20.51 4.76
CA TRP A 153 -11.86 -21.90 4.56
C TRP A 153 -11.34 -22.82 5.67
N GLN A 154 -10.09 -22.63 6.09
CA GLN A 154 -9.44 -23.49 7.09
C GLN A 154 -9.90 -23.19 8.53
N SER A 155 -10.13 -21.91 8.86
CA SER A 155 -10.26 -21.47 10.26
C SER A 155 -11.33 -20.41 10.52
N ARG A 156 -12.14 -20.06 9.49
CA ARG A 156 -13.10 -18.95 9.56
C ARG A 156 -12.45 -17.65 10.03
N LEU A 157 -11.25 -17.37 9.50
CA LEU A 157 -10.45 -16.21 9.85
C LEU A 157 -11.27 -14.92 9.74
N ARG A 158 -11.47 -14.24 10.88
CA ARG A 158 -12.28 -13.01 10.99
C ARG A 158 -11.69 -11.84 10.20
N ALA A 159 -10.39 -11.86 9.92
CA ALA A 159 -9.72 -10.86 9.07
C ALA A 159 -10.16 -10.94 7.60
N ALA A 160 -10.51 -12.13 7.10
CA ALA A 160 -10.69 -12.37 5.67
C ALA A 160 -11.70 -11.43 4.97
N PRO A 161 -12.94 -11.23 5.46
CA PRO A 161 -13.89 -10.34 4.78
C PRO A 161 -13.40 -8.89 4.72
N TRP A 162 -12.68 -8.43 5.75
CA TRP A 162 -12.10 -7.09 5.77
C TRP A 162 -10.95 -6.93 4.76
N MET A 163 -10.11 -7.97 4.63
CA MET A 163 -9.03 -7.96 3.63
C MET A 163 -9.58 -7.95 2.22
N VAL A 164 -10.57 -8.81 1.93
CA VAL A 164 -11.22 -8.85 0.61
C VAL A 164 -11.89 -7.50 0.31
N MET A 165 -12.63 -6.93 1.26
CA MET A 165 -13.28 -5.64 1.10
C MET A 165 -12.27 -4.50 0.85
N GLY A 166 -11.14 -4.47 1.57
CA GLY A 166 -10.07 -3.50 1.33
C GLY A 166 -9.48 -3.62 -0.07
N VAL A 167 -9.25 -4.85 -0.56
CA VAL A 167 -8.78 -5.11 -1.92
C VAL A 167 -9.81 -4.68 -2.96
N THR A 168 -11.08 -5.04 -2.78
CA THR A 168 -12.16 -4.64 -3.69
C THR A 168 -12.28 -3.12 -3.78
N ILE A 169 -12.28 -2.41 -2.66
CA ILE A 169 -12.32 -0.93 -2.64
C ILE A 169 -11.11 -0.35 -3.38
N SER A 170 -9.92 -0.92 -3.17
CA SER A 170 -8.69 -0.44 -3.83
C SER A 170 -8.73 -0.65 -5.35
N PHE A 171 -9.23 -1.79 -5.83
CA PHE A 171 -9.40 -2.02 -7.27
C PHE A 171 -10.48 -1.14 -7.90
N VAL A 172 -11.59 -0.88 -7.18
CA VAL A 172 -12.62 0.07 -7.65
C VAL A 172 -12.02 1.48 -7.75
N ALA A 173 -11.29 1.93 -6.72
CA ALA A 173 -10.61 3.22 -6.75
C ALA A 173 -9.64 3.30 -7.94
N ALA A 174 -8.80 2.28 -8.14
CA ALA A 174 -7.84 2.24 -9.23
C ALA A 174 -8.52 2.24 -10.61
N GLY A 175 -9.65 1.54 -10.77
CA GLY A 175 -10.45 1.55 -11.99
C GLY A 175 -11.00 2.95 -12.30
N ILE A 176 -11.47 3.68 -11.28
CA ILE A 176 -11.89 5.07 -11.42
C ILE A 176 -10.71 5.96 -11.81
N GLN A 177 -9.56 5.80 -11.15
CA GLN A 177 -8.34 6.56 -11.47
C GLN A 177 -7.95 6.38 -12.94
N GLN A 178 -7.90 5.13 -13.41
CA GLN A 178 -7.51 4.78 -14.78
C GLN A 178 -8.52 5.25 -15.83
N SER A 179 -9.79 5.37 -15.47
CA SER A 179 -10.81 5.92 -16.37
C SER A 179 -10.63 7.42 -16.65
N GLY A 180 -9.81 8.11 -15.86
CA GLY A 180 -9.64 9.56 -15.91
C GLY A 180 -10.85 10.34 -15.37
N TRP A 181 -11.87 9.65 -14.84
CA TRP A 181 -13.08 10.28 -14.32
C TRP A 181 -12.80 11.08 -13.04
N GLY A 182 -13.12 12.38 -13.07
CA GLY A 182 -13.11 13.27 -11.90
C GLY A 182 -14.51 13.78 -11.58
N LEU A 183 -14.72 14.18 -10.32
CA LEU A 183 -15.98 14.81 -9.90
C LEU A 183 -16.05 16.29 -10.33
N HIS A 184 -14.91 16.96 -10.41
CA HIS A 184 -14.82 18.39 -10.71
C HIS A 184 -13.44 18.74 -11.30
N GLN A 185 -13.31 19.90 -11.97
CA GLN A 185 -12.02 20.38 -12.50
C GLN A 185 -10.92 20.57 -11.42
N HIS A 186 -11.34 20.80 -10.17
CA HIS A 186 -10.46 20.90 -9.01
C HIS A 186 -10.52 19.65 -8.10
N PHE A 187 -11.23 18.61 -8.52
CA PHE A 187 -11.32 17.33 -7.82
C PHE A 187 -11.30 16.21 -8.86
N ASN A 188 -10.10 15.93 -9.33
CA ASN A 188 -9.83 15.08 -10.49
C ASN A 188 -9.87 13.59 -10.11
N HIS A 189 -9.51 12.72 -11.06
CA HIS A 189 -9.49 11.27 -10.87
C HIS A 189 -8.53 10.79 -9.77
N ASN A 190 -7.40 11.48 -9.55
CA ASN A 190 -6.48 11.17 -8.45
C ASN A 190 -7.08 11.53 -7.10
N ASP A 191 -7.80 12.65 -7.01
CA ASP A 191 -8.46 13.09 -5.78
C ASP A 191 -9.57 12.12 -5.36
N VAL A 192 -10.37 11.68 -6.35
CA VAL A 192 -11.40 10.65 -6.16
C VAL A 192 -10.76 9.34 -5.72
N TYR A 193 -9.71 8.90 -6.40
CA TYR A 193 -8.95 7.71 -6.04
C TYR A 193 -8.49 7.76 -4.59
N HIS A 194 -7.79 8.82 -4.18
CA HIS A 194 -7.25 8.94 -2.83
C HIS A 194 -8.36 8.91 -1.77
N THR A 195 -9.47 9.60 -2.04
CA THR A 195 -10.60 9.67 -1.10
C THR A 195 -11.26 8.30 -0.91
N ILE A 196 -11.47 7.54 -1.99
CA ILE A 196 -11.97 6.16 -1.90
C ILE A 196 -10.93 5.26 -1.20
N GLN A 197 -9.66 5.46 -1.49
CA GLN A 197 -8.58 4.64 -0.93
C GLN A 197 -8.48 4.73 0.59
N ILE A 198 -8.84 5.86 1.22
CA ILE A 198 -8.93 6.00 2.68
C ILE A 198 -9.85 4.92 3.30
N PHE A 199 -10.98 4.60 2.66
CA PHE A 199 -11.87 3.53 3.12
C PHE A 199 -11.22 2.14 2.97
N GLY A 200 -10.48 1.93 1.88
CA GLY A 200 -9.68 0.71 1.68
C GLY A 200 -8.63 0.53 2.78
N VAL A 201 -7.89 1.58 3.13
CA VAL A 201 -6.92 1.60 4.23
C VAL A 201 -7.57 1.25 5.56
N PHE A 202 -8.75 1.81 5.84
CA PHE A 202 -9.49 1.48 7.06
C PHE A 202 -9.88 -0.02 7.08
N CYS A 203 -10.33 -0.58 5.96
CA CYS A 203 -10.64 -2.00 5.86
C CYS A 203 -9.42 -2.88 6.13
N PHE A 204 -8.26 -2.56 5.55
CA PHE A 204 -7.01 -3.26 5.81
C PHE A 204 -6.60 -3.22 7.28
N TYR A 205 -6.69 -2.05 7.91
CA TYR A 205 -6.46 -1.91 9.35
C TYR A 205 -7.40 -2.83 10.16
N ARG A 206 -8.71 -2.82 9.86
CA ARG A 206 -9.71 -3.66 10.55
C ARG A 206 -9.45 -5.15 10.34
N GLY A 207 -8.99 -5.55 9.16
CA GLY A 207 -8.55 -6.91 8.88
C GLY A 207 -7.32 -7.29 9.70
N ALA A 208 -6.31 -6.42 9.74
CA ALA A 208 -5.08 -6.67 10.48
C ALA A 208 -5.29 -6.80 12.00
N GLN A 209 -6.25 -6.05 12.56
CA GLN A 209 -6.69 -6.21 13.95
C GLN A 209 -7.35 -7.56 14.25
N ARG A 210 -7.72 -8.36 13.25
CA ARG A 210 -8.49 -9.60 13.39
C ARG A 210 -7.73 -10.84 12.96
N PHE A 211 -6.41 -10.73 12.83
CA PHE A 211 -5.54 -11.90 12.67
C PHE A 211 -5.38 -12.71 13.96
N TYR A 212 -5.80 -12.16 15.10
CA TYR A 212 -5.76 -12.77 16.43
C TYR A 212 -7.16 -12.96 17.01
#